data_AF-A0A926WG01-F1
#
_entry.id   AF-A0A926WG01-F1
#
_cell.length_a   1.000
_cell.length_b   1.000
_cell.length_c   1.000
_cell.angle_alpha   90.00
_cell.angle_beta   90.00
_cell.angle_gamma   90.00
#
_symmetry.space_group_name_H-M   'P 1'
#
loop_
_entity.id
_entity.type
_entity.pdbx_description
1 polymer ?
#
loop_
_entity_poly.entity_id
_entity_poly.type
_entity_poly.pdbx_seq_one_letter_code
_entity_poly.pdbx_strand_id
1 'polypeptide(L)' 'MELIILGLTVAYVVGAWKFWTGFNKTHFTQNLPNRIGFTLLWPALFIANPSYRRNFRRALKG' A
#
# COMPACT_ATOMS: atom_id res chain seq x y z
N MET A 1 -15.22 20.45 1.70
CA MET A 1 -14.98 19.31 0.77
C MET A 1 -13.51 19.21 0.34
N GLU A 2 -12.84 20.32 0.04
CA GLU A 2 -11.45 20.31 -0.45
C GLU A 2 -10.46 19.66 0.52
N LEU A 3 -10.60 19.91 1.83
CA LEU A 3 -9.72 19.32 2.85
C LEU A 3 -9.83 17.79 2.97
N ILE A 4 -11.01 17.22 2.70
CA ILE A 4 -11.23 15.76 2.76
C ILE A 4 -10.52 15.09 1.59
N ILE A 5 -10.67 15.67 0.38
CA ILE A 5 -9.99 15.18 -0.82
C ILE A 5 -8.48 15.28 -0.63
N LEU A 6 -7.99 16.43 -0.15
CA LEU A 6 -6.56 16.62 0.15
C LEU A 6 -6.06 15.58 1.16
N GLY A 7 -6.79 15.33 2.24
CA GLY A 7 -6.44 14.32 3.24
C GLY A 7 -6.38 12.91 2.67
N LEU A 8 -7.35 12.55 1.82
CA LEU A 8 -7.37 11.25 1.13
C LEU A 8 -6.22 11.10 0.14
N THR A 9 -5.90 12.14 -0.62
CA THR A 9 -4.78 12.14 -1.56
C THR A 9 -3.45 12.01 -0.81
N VAL A 10 -3.25 12.76 0.26
CA VAL A 10 -2.04 12.65 1.10
C VAL A 10 -1.94 11.26 1.70
N ALA A 11 -3.01 10.71 2.26
CA ALA A 11 -3.04 9.34 2.78
C ALA A 11 -2.73 8.30 1.69
N TYR A 12 -3.24 8.51 0.47
CA TYR A 12 -2.95 7.67 -0.69
C TYR A 12 -1.47 7.65 -1.05
N VAL A 13 -0.86 8.82 -1.23
CA VAL A 13 0.55 8.94 -1.61
C VAL A 13 1.45 8.42 -0.50
N VAL A 14 1.18 8.76 0.76
CA VAL A 14 1.97 8.29 1.91
C VAL A 14 1.87 6.78 2.10
N GLY A 15 0.67 6.21 1.96
CA GLY A 15 0.45 4.77 2.04
C GLY A 15 1.18 4.01 0.93
N ALA A 16 1.07 4.50 -0.31
CA ALA A 16 1.77 3.95 -1.46
C ALA A 16 3.29 4.01 -1.28
N TRP A 17 3.84 5.15 -0.86
CA TRP A 17 5.28 5.34 -0.63
C TRP A 17 5.81 4.35 0.42
N LYS A 18 5.19 4.29 1.60
CA LYS A 18 5.64 3.41 2.68
C LYS A 18 5.53 1.92 2.29
N PHE A 19 4.47 1.56 1.56
CA PHE A 19 4.32 0.20 1.06
C PHE A 19 5.38 -0.15 0.01
N TRP A 20 5.67 0.77 -0.91
CA TRP A 20 6.71 0.59 -1.93
C TRP A 20 8.09 0.39 -1.31
N THR A 21 8.46 1.21 -0.32
CA THR A 21 9.76 1.10 0.38
C THR A 21 9.87 -0.18 1.20
N GLY A 22 8.77 -0.60 1.84
CA GLY A 22 8.72 -1.81 2.66
C GLY A 22 8.32 -3.09 1.92
N PHE A 23 8.17 -3.05 0.59
CA PHE A 23 7.66 -4.18 -0.19
C PHE A 23 8.52 -5.46 -0.04
N ASN A 24 9.83 -5.28 0.18
CA ASN A 24 10.78 -6.34 0.45
C ASN A 24 10.54 -7.10 1.77
N LYS A 25 9.80 -6.52 2.72
CA LYS A 25 9.40 -7.15 3.99
C LYS A 25 8.07 -7.92 3.88
N THR A 26 7.42 -7.89 2.71
CA THR A 26 6.18 -8.63 2.46
C THR A 26 6.47 -10.06 2.01
N HIS A 27 5.51 -10.96 2.17
CA HIS A 27 5.61 -12.32 1.62
C HIS A 27 5.15 -12.40 0.15
N PHE A 28 4.97 -11.27 -0.53
CA PHE A 28 4.67 -11.28 -1.95
C PHE A 28 5.90 -11.66 -2.75
N THR A 29 5.68 -12.26 -3.92
CA THR A 29 6.75 -12.51 -4.89
C THR A 29 7.38 -11.18 -5.29
N GLN A 30 8.70 -11.09 -5.07
CA GLN A 30 9.50 -9.87 -5.21
C GLN A 30 9.79 -9.57 -6.69
N ASN A 31 8.78 -9.14 -7.43
CA ASN A 31 8.92 -8.72 -8.83
C ASN A 31 8.31 -7.33 -9.06
N LEU A 32 8.77 -6.66 -10.12
CA LEU A 32 8.34 -5.30 -10.47
C LEU A 32 6.82 -5.20 -10.71
N PRO A 33 6.18 -6.12 -11.47
CA PRO A 33 4.75 -6.07 -11.73
C PRO A 33 3.91 -6.16 -10.45
N ASN A 34 4.27 -7.07 -9.54
CA ASN A 34 3.58 -7.20 -8.25
C ASN A 34 3.78 -5.96 -7.39
N ARG A 35 5.01 -5.41 -7.33
CA ARG A 35 5.26 -4.19 -6.56
C ARG A 35 4.40 -3.04 -7.07
N ILE A 36 4.34 -2.83 -8.38
CA ILE A 36 3.52 -1.78 -9.01
C ILE A 36 2.03 -2.05 -8.78
N GLY A 37 1.54 -3.23 -9.12
CA GLY A 37 0.13 -3.60 -8.98
C GLY A 37 -0.36 -3.50 -7.54
N PHE A 38 0.38 -4.07 -6.59
CA PHE A 38 0.03 -4.01 -5.17
C PHE A 38 0.15 -2.60 -4.59
N THR A 39 1.07 -1.76 -5.07
CA THR A 39 1.18 -0.38 -4.59
C THR A 39 0.06 0.50 -5.17
N LEU A 40 -0.28 0.39 -6.45
CA LEU A 40 -1.34 1.19 -7.06
C LEU A 40 -2.73 0.84 -6.51
N LEU A 41 -2.99 -0.46 -6.35
CA LEU A 41 -4.27 -1.00 -5.89
C LEU A 41 -4.37 -1.06 -4.36
N TRP A 42 -3.43 -0.43 -3.64
CA TRP A 42 -3.31 -0.58 -2.19
C TRP A 42 -4.60 -0.27 -1.41
N PRO A 43 -5.40 0.77 -1.69
CA PRO A 43 -6.57 1.08 -0.87
C PRO A 43 -7.65 0.02 -1.03
N ALA A 44 -7.90 -0.39 -2.27
CA ALA A 44 -8.88 -1.42 -2.60
C ALA A 44 -8.48 -2.75 -1.97
N LEU A 45 -7.22 -3.17 -2.13
CA LEU A 45 -6.71 -4.42 -1.56
C LEU A 45 -6.64 -4.38 -0.03
N PHE A 46 -6.38 -3.21 0.57
CA PHE A 46 -6.36 -3.05 2.02
C PHE A 46 -7.76 -3.25 2.64
N ILE A 47 -8.81 -2.83 1.95
CA ILE A 47 -10.21 -3.01 2.38
C ILE A 47 -10.66 -4.45 2.07
N ALA A 48 -10.50 -4.89 0.83
CA ALA A 48 -11.07 -6.14 0.31
C ALA A 48 -10.31 -7.40 0.73
N ASN A 49 -9.00 -7.33 1.03
CA ASN A 49 -8.17 -8.52 1.24
C ASN A 49 -7.45 -8.50 2.60
N PRO A 50 -7.89 -9.35 3.57
CA PRO A 50 -7.24 -9.46 4.88
C PRO A 50 -5.77 -9.89 4.82
N SER A 51 -5.39 -10.75 3.85
CA SER A 51 -4.01 -11.20 3.67
C SER A 51 -3.12 -10.06 3.17
N TYR A 52 -3.64 -9.25 2.24
CA TYR A 52 -2.97 -8.05 1.78
C TYR A 52 -2.76 -7.08 2.94
N ARG A 53 -3.79 -6.81 3.74
CA ARG A 53 -3.70 -5.92 4.91
C ARG A 53 -2.62 -6.33 5.91
N ARG A 54 -2.45 -7.64 6.15
CA ARG A 54 -1.34 -8.15 6.99
C ARG A 54 0.03 -7.84 6.38
N ASN A 55 0.20 -8.07 5.09
CA ASN A 55 1.45 -7.75 4.38
C ASN A 55 1.70 -6.24 4.30
N PHE A 56 0.66 -5.43 4.09
CA PHE A 56 0.75 -3.97 4.11
C PHE A 56 1.27 -3.46 5.45
N ARG A 57 0.71 -3.95 6.57
CA ARG A 57 1.20 -3.62 7.91
C ARG A 57 2.65 -4.05 8.15
N ARG A 58 3.12 -5.14 7.52
CA ARG A 58 4.53 -5.55 7.57
C ARG A 58 5.43 -4.59 6.80
N ALA A 59 5.01 -4.15 5.61
CA ALA A 59 5.70 -3.13 4.83
C ALA A 59 5.80 -1.79 5.58
N LEU A 60 4.77 -1.41 6.35
CA LEU A 60 4.78 -0.18 7.17
C LEU A 60 5.73 -0.21 8.37
N LYS A 61 6.11 -1.39 8.86
CA LYS A 61 7.18 -1.57 9.87
C LYS A 61 8.58 -1.52 9.22
N GLY A 62 8.61 -1.12 7.95
CA GLY A 62 9.74 -0.71 7.11
C GLY A 62 10.64 0.27 7.79
#